data_AF-W6W533-F1
#
_entry.id   AF-W6W533-F1
#
_cell.length_a   1.000
_cell.length_b   1.000
_cell.length_c   1.000
_cell.angle_alpha   90.00
_cell.angle_beta   90.00
_cell.angle_gamma   90.00
#
_symmetry.space_group_name_H-M   'P 1'
#
loop_
_entity.id
_entity.type
_entity.pdbx_description
1 polymer ?
#
loop_
_entity_poly.entity_id
_entity_poly.type
_entity_poly.pdbx_seq_one_letter_code
_entity_poly.pdbx_strand_id
1 'polypeptide(L)'
;MRIIDGEVAVWTYTYDVAGNRVSASDPDLGTWTYMYDGANRLSVQRDALGVQTNLDYDQMGRLLTKRVWVPGEATSTLETRNYYDEVPAYPAHHVGFLTRIENAHSTSYYSRRYEGWGTSLGSTSIIDGVRHDTISGTGRQDKTAWISYVTGNAQIGMTEPYWTYNTSDRLYSIPDYITSTFYEADGQTKSISYANGVTTEFSYSPTRRWLTRVTTKKGTTVLMDNQYSRNAIGQITAITGLTPSDSWTYTYTTDGFNRLASADNLGNNALDETYSYSLNGNLTSRTRMGAYTYPAGAAVRPHAATQIGTKSIGYDANGNMVSDGTRSLVWDRSNQLASVTQGGSAVTFSYGPDGSRVMKNWAFGKTLYAGADIEIDRTTPGAEVYTYYPHPDIKVVATAAGVTSKYFLHRDHLSSVRLVTDVAGNITEQTGYAAYGETTNPAMQTKKGYIGERFDVETGLMYLNARYYDPAFGRFIEKDEQGQAVETDGERQVDTVLRRLPAAVAKPGSPTSANGTASTAFGR
;
A
#
# COMPACT_ATOMS: atom_id res chain seq x y z
N MET A 1 -31.32 7.99 2.69
CA MET A 1 -30.48 9.06 2.10
C MET A 1 -30.30 8.79 0.61
N ARG A 2 -30.26 9.83 -0.24
CA ARG A 2 -30.04 9.72 -1.69
C ARG A 2 -28.98 10.73 -2.13
N ILE A 3 -28.01 10.29 -2.92
CA ILE A 3 -26.94 11.13 -3.49
C ILE A 3 -26.94 10.94 -5.01
N ILE A 4 -26.68 12.00 -5.77
CA ILE A 4 -26.60 11.98 -7.24
C ILE A 4 -25.30 12.67 -7.67
N ASP A 5 -24.57 12.11 -8.65
CA ASP A 5 -23.36 12.72 -9.19
C ASP A 5 -23.65 13.72 -10.34
N GLY A 6 -22.58 14.23 -10.96
CA GLY A 6 -22.66 15.14 -12.09
C GLY A 6 -23.21 14.53 -13.39
N GLU A 7 -23.39 13.21 -13.44
CA GLU A 7 -23.86 12.46 -14.63
C GLU A 7 -25.07 11.56 -14.31
N VAL A 8 -25.84 11.88 -13.26
CA VAL A 8 -27.09 11.23 -12.82
C VAL A 8 -27.01 9.82 -12.21
N ALA A 9 -25.81 9.32 -11.88
CA ALA A 9 -25.63 8.11 -11.08
C ALA A 9 -26.17 8.32 -9.66
N VAL A 10 -26.85 7.33 -9.07
CA VAL A 10 -27.58 7.48 -7.80
C VAL A 10 -27.10 6.48 -6.75
N TRP A 11 -26.73 6.99 -5.57
CA TRP A 11 -26.52 6.18 -4.38
C TRP A 11 -27.73 6.27 -3.46
N THR A 12 -28.17 5.14 -2.91
CA THR A 12 -29.25 5.11 -1.93
C THR A 12 -28.87 4.32 -0.69
N TYR A 13 -29.30 4.81 0.47
CA TYR A 13 -29.03 4.20 1.77
C TYR A 13 -30.29 4.18 2.61
N THR A 14 -30.53 3.05 3.27
CA THR A 14 -31.61 2.89 4.25
C THR A 14 -31.03 2.54 5.62
N TYR A 15 -31.73 2.94 6.68
CA TYR A 15 -31.27 2.80 8.06
C TYR A 15 -32.39 2.21 8.92
N ASP A 16 -32.01 1.54 10.00
CA ASP A 16 -32.94 1.17 11.06
C ASP A 16 -33.24 2.36 12.00
N VAL A 17 -34.06 2.13 13.02
CA VAL A 17 -34.45 3.15 14.01
C VAL A 17 -33.30 3.58 14.93
N ALA A 18 -32.24 2.79 15.04
CA ALA A 18 -31.04 3.11 15.81
C ALA A 18 -30.00 3.89 14.97
N GLY A 19 -30.28 4.11 13.68
CA GLY A 19 -29.39 4.80 12.76
C GLY A 19 -28.32 3.91 12.14
N ASN A 20 -28.41 2.58 12.31
CA ASN A 20 -27.52 1.65 11.64
C ASN A 20 -27.94 1.48 10.17
N ARG A 21 -26.99 1.46 9.23
CA ARG A 21 -27.30 1.32 7.80
C ARG A 21 -27.67 -0.13 7.49
N VAL A 22 -28.87 -0.38 6.97
CA VAL A 22 -29.35 -1.74 6.65
C VAL A 22 -29.25 -2.08 5.15
N SER A 23 -29.16 -1.07 4.28
CA SER A 23 -28.88 -1.28 2.86
C SER A 23 -28.11 -0.10 2.26
N ALA A 24 -27.28 -0.43 1.29
CA ALA A 24 -26.58 0.47 0.42
C ALA A 24 -26.76 0.02 -1.03
N SER A 25 -27.28 0.88 -1.89
CA SER A 25 -27.30 0.65 -3.33
C SER A 25 -26.32 1.63 -3.98
N ASP A 26 -25.26 1.08 -4.55
CA ASP A 26 -24.21 1.78 -5.28
C ASP A 26 -24.30 1.39 -6.76
N PRO A 27 -24.24 2.35 -7.70
CA PRO A 27 -24.34 2.04 -9.12
C PRO A 27 -23.14 1.23 -9.63
N ASP A 28 -21.98 1.27 -8.98
CA ASP A 28 -20.76 0.53 -9.33
C ASP A 28 -20.63 -0.80 -8.56
N LEU A 29 -20.87 -0.79 -7.24
CA LEU A 29 -20.75 -1.98 -6.36
C LEU A 29 -22.00 -2.86 -6.31
N GLY A 30 -23.11 -2.41 -6.89
CA GLY A 30 -24.41 -3.03 -6.72
C GLY A 30 -25.01 -2.79 -5.33
N THR A 31 -25.93 -3.66 -4.91
CA THR A 31 -26.66 -3.49 -3.64
C THR A 31 -26.12 -4.41 -2.55
N TRP A 32 -25.76 -3.80 -1.43
CA TRP A 32 -25.30 -4.45 -0.22
C TRP A 32 -26.36 -4.33 0.89
N THR A 33 -26.41 -5.32 1.78
CA THR A 33 -27.32 -5.33 2.94
C THR A 33 -26.59 -5.70 4.21
N TYR A 34 -27.05 -5.18 5.34
CA TYR A 34 -26.39 -5.32 6.64
C TYR A 34 -27.41 -5.68 7.72
N MET A 35 -26.99 -6.49 8.68
CA MET A 35 -27.76 -6.83 9.88
C MET A 35 -26.90 -6.61 11.12
N TYR A 36 -27.53 -6.20 12.21
CA TYR A 36 -26.85 -5.87 13.46
C TYR A 36 -27.36 -6.76 14.60
N ASP A 37 -26.48 -7.05 15.55
CA ASP A 37 -26.86 -7.73 16.77
C ASP A 37 -27.55 -6.77 17.77
N GLY A 38 -27.99 -7.32 18.91
CA GLY A 38 -28.66 -6.53 19.96
C GLY A 38 -27.79 -5.45 20.63
N ALA A 39 -26.49 -5.41 20.33
CA ALA A 39 -25.56 -4.39 20.78
C ALA A 39 -25.20 -3.37 19.67
N ASN A 40 -25.97 -3.34 18.57
CA ASN A 40 -25.73 -2.50 17.39
C ASN A 40 -24.38 -2.75 16.70
N ARG A 41 -23.82 -3.97 16.80
CA ARG A 41 -22.60 -4.36 16.08
C ARG A 41 -22.97 -5.09 14.79
N LEU A 42 -22.24 -4.84 13.71
CA LEU A 42 -22.47 -5.48 12.41
C LEU A 42 -22.30 -6.99 12.56
N SER A 43 -23.35 -7.77 12.33
CA SER A 43 -23.34 -9.24 12.48
C SER A 43 -23.33 -9.98 11.15
N VAL A 44 -23.97 -9.40 10.13
CA VAL A 44 -24.03 -9.97 8.77
C VAL A 44 -23.93 -8.84 7.76
N GLN A 45 -23.13 -9.03 6.72
CA GLN A 45 -23.22 -8.26 5.49
C GLN A 45 -23.43 -9.21 4.30
N ARG A 46 -24.12 -8.72 3.27
CA ARG A 46 -24.29 -9.43 2.01
C ARG A 46 -23.99 -8.49 0.85
N ASP A 47 -23.13 -8.93 -0.06
CA ASP A 47 -22.71 -8.16 -1.24
C ASP A 47 -23.67 -8.33 -2.44
N ALA A 48 -23.34 -7.71 -3.57
CA ALA A 48 -24.15 -7.75 -4.78
C ALA A 48 -24.06 -9.09 -5.55
N LEU A 49 -23.06 -9.92 -5.25
CA LEU A 49 -23.00 -11.32 -5.69
C LEU A 49 -23.86 -12.25 -4.82
N GLY A 50 -24.41 -11.73 -3.72
CA GLY A 50 -25.18 -12.49 -2.75
C GLY A 50 -24.31 -13.25 -1.74
N VAL A 51 -22.99 -13.05 -1.76
CA VAL A 51 -22.05 -13.61 -0.79
C VAL A 51 -22.32 -13.00 0.58
N GLN A 52 -22.48 -13.85 1.58
CA GLN A 52 -22.78 -13.45 2.95
C GLN A 52 -21.53 -13.55 3.82
N THR A 53 -21.17 -12.48 4.51
CA THR A 53 -20.12 -12.47 5.55
C THR A 53 -20.78 -12.37 6.92
N ASN A 54 -20.49 -13.31 7.80
CA ASN A 54 -20.93 -13.34 9.19
C ASN A 54 -19.77 -12.96 10.11
N LEU A 55 -20.07 -12.11 11.09
CA LEU A 55 -19.14 -11.63 12.11
C LEU A 55 -19.65 -12.05 13.48
N ASP A 56 -18.83 -12.82 14.20
CA ASP A 56 -19.10 -13.23 15.57
C ASP A 56 -18.19 -12.46 16.52
N TYR A 57 -18.72 -12.03 17.67
CA TYR A 57 -17.99 -11.24 18.67
C TYR A 57 -17.98 -11.92 20.03
N ASP A 58 -16.98 -11.61 20.84
CA ASP A 58 -16.98 -11.97 22.25
C ASP A 58 -17.85 -11.02 23.11
N GLN A 59 -17.89 -11.28 24.42
CA GLN A 59 -18.64 -10.48 25.39
C GLN A 59 -18.10 -9.04 25.55
N MET A 60 -16.86 -8.78 25.12
CA MET A 60 -16.22 -7.46 25.16
C MET A 60 -16.36 -6.70 23.84
N GLY A 61 -17.03 -7.27 22.81
CA GLY A 61 -17.18 -6.64 21.51
C GLY A 61 -16.00 -6.79 20.58
N ARG A 62 -15.09 -7.72 20.85
CA ARG A 62 -13.96 -8.02 19.97
C ARG A 62 -14.36 -9.09 18.97
N LEU A 63 -13.98 -8.91 17.70
CA LEU A 63 -14.31 -9.84 16.61
C LEU A 63 -13.62 -11.19 16.86
N LEU A 64 -14.38 -12.28 16.97
CA LEU A 64 -13.88 -13.64 17.10
C LEU A 64 -13.73 -14.34 15.75
N THR A 65 -14.77 -14.33 14.92
CA THR A 65 -14.70 -14.99 13.61
C THR A 65 -15.34 -14.19 12.50
N LYS A 66 -14.73 -14.26 11.31
CA LYS A 66 -15.30 -13.86 10.04
C LYS A 66 -15.51 -15.12 9.21
N ARG A 67 -16.75 -15.41 8.84
CA ARG A 67 -17.11 -16.55 7.99
C ARG A 67 -17.83 -16.07 6.75
N VAL A 68 -17.45 -16.61 5.59
CA VAL A 68 -18.03 -16.23 4.31
C VAL A 68 -18.78 -17.41 3.71
N TRP A 69 -19.99 -17.17 3.23
CA TRP A 69 -20.83 -18.14 2.54
C TRP A 69 -21.16 -17.63 1.14
N VAL A 70 -20.81 -18.40 0.12
CA VAL A 70 -21.13 -18.09 -1.27
C VAL A 70 -22.41 -18.83 -1.67
N PRO A 71 -23.37 -18.18 -2.36
CA PRO A 71 -24.56 -18.86 -2.86
C PRO A 71 -24.24 -20.13 -3.67
N GLY A 72 -24.87 -21.23 -3.28
CA GLY A 72 -24.66 -22.55 -3.89
C GLY A 72 -23.63 -23.43 -3.16
N GLU A 73 -22.85 -22.88 -2.23
CA GLU A 73 -21.96 -23.68 -1.37
C GLU A 73 -22.72 -24.29 -0.18
N ALA A 74 -22.38 -25.52 0.18
CA ALA A 74 -23.01 -26.22 1.29
C ALA A 74 -22.56 -25.73 2.67
N THR A 75 -21.37 -25.14 2.77
CA THR A 75 -20.72 -24.74 4.03
C THR A 75 -20.05 -23.39 3.90
N SER A 76 -20.06 -22.59 4.97
CA SER A 76 -19.27 -21.36 5.03
C SER A 76 -17.79 -21.64 5.23
N THR A 77 -16.94 -20.77 4.67
CA THR A 77 -15.49 -20.79 4.86
C THR A 77 -15.08 -19.84 5.99
N LEU A 78 -14.10 -20.25 6.79
CA LEU A 78 -13.51 -19.42 7.84
C LEU A 78 -12.42 -18.54 7.23
N GLU A 79 -12.67 -17.24 7.18
CA GLU A 79 -11.73 -16.25 6.62
C GLU A 79 -10.86 -15.60 7.69
N THR A 80 -11.39 -15.47 8.91
CA THR A 80 -10.65 -14.94 10.07
C THR A 80 -11.09 -15.67 11.32
N ARG A 81 -10.12 -16.07 12.14
CA ARG A 81 -10.34 -16.39 13.53
C ARG A 81 -9.32 -15.68 14.41
N ASN A 82 -9.84 -14.88 15.34
CA ASN A 82 -9.05 -14.17 16.33
C ASN A 82 -9.10 -14.91 17.67
N TYR A 83 -7.98 -14.87 18.37
CA TYR A 83 -7.83 -15.29 19.74
C TYR A 83 -7.23 -14.14 20.53
N TYR A 84 -7.80 -13.89 21.71
CA TYR A 84 -7.38 -12.83 22.60
C TYR A 84 -7.01 -13.42 23.94
N ASP A 85 -6.15 -12.72 24.68
CA ASP A 85 -5.84 -13.02 26.08
C ASP A 85 -5.30 -14.43 26.32
N GLU A 86 -4.81 -15.13 25.29
CA GLU A 86 -4.28 -16.48 25.44
C GLU A 86 -3.09 -16.48 26.40
N VAL A 87 -3.05 -17.46 27.31
CA VAL A 87 -1.97 -17.56 28.29
C VAL A 87 -0.64 -17.83 27.57
N PRO A 88 0.36 -16.96 27.70
CA PRO A 88 1.63 -17.16 27.02
C PRO A 88 2.44 -18.28 27.67
N ALA A 89 3.22 -19.01 26.86
CA ALA A 89 4.18 -20.02 27.33
C ALA A 89 5.45 -19.40 27.98
N TYR A 90 5.55 -18.07 28.00
CA TYR A 90 6.68 -17.28 28.48
C TYR A 90 6.17 -15.96 29.07
N PRO A 91 6.97 -15.19 29.83
CA PRO A 91 6.53 -13.92 30.38
C PRO A 91 6.14 -12.93 29.26
N ALA A 92 4.84 -12.71 29.07
CA ALA A 92 4.26 -11.75 28.13
C ALA A 92 2.94 -11.20 28.65
N HIS A 93 2.52 -10.06 28.09
CA HIS A 93 1.35 -9.30 28.52
C HIS A 93 0.27 -9.39 27.44
N HIS A 94 -0.53 -10.45 27.52
CA HIS A 94 -1.55 -10.77 26.52
C HIS A 94 -2.95 -10.25 26.86
N VAL A 95 -3.22 -9.95 28.13
CA VAL A 95 -4.54 -9.45 28.57
C VAL A 95 -4.88 -8.13 27.88
N GLY A 96 -6.04 -8.10 27.24
CA GLY A 96 -6.56 -6.99 26.44
C GLY A 96 -6.13 -7.01 24.98
N PHE A 97 -5.33 -7.97 24.51
CA PHE A 97 -4.71 -7.94 23.19
C PHE A 97 -5.03 -9.18 22.34
N LEU A 98 -5.01 -9.00 21.02
CA LEU A 98 -5.02 -10.08 20.04
C LEU A 98 -3.70 -10.86 20.16
N THR A 99 -3.78 -12.17 20.37
CA THR A 99 -2.62 -13.06 20.58
C THR A 99 -2.39 -14.01 19.43
N ARG A 100 -3.47 -14.42 18.74
CA ARG A 100 -3.38 -15.22 17.52
C ARG A 100 -4.47 -14.82 16.54
N ILE A 101 -4.14 -14.83 15.27
CA ILE A 101 -5.07 -14.69 14.17
C ILE A 101 -4.77 -15.76 13.11
N GLU A 102 -5.79 -16.43 12.57
CA GLU A 102 -5.58 -17.51 11.59
C GLU A 102 -6.70 -17.65 10.56
N ASN A 103 -6.31 -18.17 9.39
CA ASN A 103 -7.19 -18.73 8.36
C ASN A 103 -6.50 -19.91 7.67
N ALA A 104 -7.04 -20.35 6.53
CA ALA A 104 -6.47 -21.48 5.77
C ALA A 104 -5.09 -21.20 5.16
N HIS A 105 -4.70 -19.93 5.01
CA HIS A 105 -3.47 -19.52 4.33
C HIS A 105 -2.34 -19.12 5.28
N SER A 106 -2.69 -18.63 6.47
CA SER A 106 -1.69 -18.18 7.44
C SER A 106 -2.19 -18.21 8.88
N THR A 107 -1.24 -18.32 9.80
CA THR A 107 -1.43 -18.12 11.22
C THR A 107 -0.40 -17.11 11.72
N SER A 108 -0.84 -16.07 12.39
CA SER A 108 0.04 -15.09 13.03
C SER A 108 -0.17 -15.07 14.54
N TYR A 109 0.93 -15.07 15.30
CA TYR A 109 0.96 -14.91 16.74
C TYR A 109 1.55 -13.55 17.09
N TYR A 110 1.02 -12.93 18.13
CA TYR A 110 1.51 -11.66 18.64
C TYR A 110 1.85 -11.78 20.12
N SER A 111 2.94 -11.14 20.52
CA SER A 111 3.36 -11.07 21.91
C SER A 111 3.85 -9.67 22.24
N ARG A 112 3.65 -9.27 23.50
CA ARG A 112 4.09 -7.99 24.03
C ARG A 112 4.77 -8.19 25.36
N ARG A 113 5.91 -7.55 25.57
CA ARG A 113 6.64 -7.53 26.85
C ARG A 113 6.95 -6.11 27.24
N TYR A 114 6.56 -5.72 28.45
CA TYR A 114 6.99 -4.46 29.04
C TYR A 114 8.29 -4.71 29.78
N GLU A 115 9.32 -3.97 29.39
CA GLU A 115 10.67 -4.04 29.93
C GLU A 115 11.00 -2.69 30.58
N GLY A 116 11.96 -2.65 31.52
CA GLY A 116 12.29 -1.41 32.22
C GLY A 116 12.76 -0.25 31.33
N TRP A 117 13.08 -0.53 30.07
CA TRP A 117 13.59 0.43 29.09
C TRP A 117 12.64 0.70 27.91
N GLY A 118 11.49 0.00 27.84
CA GLY A 118 10.49 0.15 26.78
C GLY A 118 9.63 -1.09 26.55
N THR A 119 9.13 -1.29 25.34
CA THR A 119 8.23 -2.42 25.00
C THR A 119 8.82 -3.27 23.89
N SER A 120 8.89 -4.59 24.10
CA SER A 120 9.19 -5.56 23.03
C SER A 120 7.90 -6.11 22.43
N LEU A 121 7.79 -6.06 21.10
CA LEU A 121 6.69 -6.60 20.31
C LEU A 121 7.22 -7.74 19.44
N GLY A 122 6.69 -8.94 19.64
CA GLY A 122 7.00 -10.11 18.82
C GLY A 122 5.83 -10.46 17.91
N SER A 123 6.12 -10.80 16.66
CA SER A 123 5.18 -11.39 15.72
C SER A 123 5.79 -12.63 15.08
N THR A 124 5.02 -13.72 15.06
CA THR A 124 5.36 -14.95 14.34
C THR A 124 4.30 -15.15 13.26
N SER A 125 4.68 -15.18 11.99
CA SER A 125 3.78 -15.51 10.88
C SER A 125 4.15 -16.88 10.32
N ILE A 126 3.16 -17.76 10.18
CA ILE A 126 3.30 -19.07 9.57
C ILE A 126 2.52 -19.07 8.26
N ILE A 127 3.21 -19.19 7.14
CA ILE A 127 2.62 -19.13 5.78
C ILE A 127 3.23 -20.28 4.97
N ASP A 128 2.40 -21.11 4.32
CA ASP A 128 2.89 -22.29 3.57
C ASP A 128 3.77 -23.23 4.41
N GLY A 129 3.43 -23.36 5.71
CA GLY A 129 4.23 -24.11 6.71
C GLY A 129 5.54 -23.44 7.13
N VAL A 130 5.89 -22.27 6.59
CA VAL A 130 7.13 -21.54 6.89
C VAL A 130 6.89 -20.58 8.04
N ARG A 131 7.69 -20.71 9.10
CA ARG A 131 7.67 -19.81 10.26
C ARG A 131 8.60 -18.62 10.02
N HIS A 132 8.05 -17.41 10.18
CA HIS A 132 8.78 -16.15 10.13
C HIS A 132 8.60 -15.36 11.43
N ASP A 133 9.70 -15.11 12.13
CA ASP A 133 9.71 -14.42 13.42
C ASP A 133 10.33 -13.03 13.29
N THR A 134 9.59 -12.02 13.74
CA THR A 134 10.07 -10.64 13.88
C THR A 134 9.87 -10.20 15.32
N ILE A 135 10.89 -9.57 15.90
CA ILE A 135 10.81 -8.93 17.21
C ILE A 135 11.30 -7.50 17.06
N SER A 136 10.58 -6.55 17.63
CA SER A 136 10.99 -5.15 17.68
C SER A 136 10.96 -4.65 19.11
N GLY A 137 11.89 -3.78 19.47
CA GLY A 137 11.90 -3.11 20.76
C GLY A 137 11.69 -1.62 20.58
N THR A 138 10.83 -1.05 21.43
CA THR A 138 10.75 0.39 21.61
C THR A 138 11.64 0.84 22.76
N GLY A 139 12.21 2.03 22.65
CA GLY A 139 12.90 2.71 23.74
C GLY A 139 11.96 3.63 24.52
N ARG A 140 12.51 4.63 25.19
CA ARG A 140 11.74 5.71 25.83
C ARG A 140 10.83 6.39 24.79
N GLN A 141 9.60 6.74 25.19
CA GLN A 141 8.56 7.39 24.36
C GLN A 141 7.98 6.52 23.22
N ASP A 142 8.04 5.19 23.35
CA ASP A 142 7.42 4.23 22.40
C ASP A 142 7.92 4.35 20.95
N LYS A 143 9.18 4.73 20.77
CA LYS A 143 9.82 4.77 19.44
C LYS A 143 10.69 3.54 19.23
N THR A 144 10.76 3.00 18.01
CA THR A 144 11.63 1.86 17.72
C THR A 144 13.06 2.18 18.07
N ALA A 145 13.63 1.34 18.93
CA ALA A 145 15.05 1.31 19.23
C ALA A 145 15.76 0.26 18.36
N TRP A 146 15.06 -0.83 17.98
CA TRP A 146 15.62 -1.91 17.18
C TRP A 146 14.57 -2.83 16.57
N ILE A 147 14.96 -3.56 15.53
CA ILE A 147 14.19 -4.63 14.88
C ILE A 147 15.08 -5.85 14.68
N SER A 148 14.54 -7.04 14.87
CA SER A 148 15.18 -8.33 14.67
C SER A 148 14.30 -9.23 13.82
N TYR A 149 14.78 -9.55 12.62
CA TYR A 149 14.20 -10.58 11.77
C TYR A 149 14.94 -11.88 12.05
N VAL A 150 14.40 -12.69 12.95
CA VAL A 150 15.10 -13.85 13.53
C VAL A 150 15.36 -14.91 12.46
N THR A 151 14.38 -15.17 11.59
CA THR A 151 14.47 -16.22 10.56
C THR A 151 15.55 -15.94 9.50
N GLY A 152 15.73 -14.68 9.10
CA GLY A 152 16.79 -14.27 8.17
C GLY A 152 18.07 -13.81 8.87
N ASN A 153 18.15 -13.99 10.20
CA ASN A 153 19.25 -13.54 11.05
C ASN A 153 19.70 -12.09 10.71
N ALA A 154 18.73 -11.17 10.61
CA ALA A 154 18.98 -9.77 10.31
C ALA A 154 18.58 -8.90 11.50
N GLN A 155 19.59 -8.31 12.15
CA GLN A 155 19.44 -7.49 13.34
C GLN A 155 19.72 -6.02 12.99
N ILE A 156 18.76 -5.14 13.27
CA ILE A 156 18.80 -3.72 12.92
C ILE A 156 18.82 -2.91 14.21
N GLY A 157 20.02 -2.59 14.68
CA GLY A 157 20.25 -1.85 15.92
C GLY A 157 19.96 -2.63 17.20
N MET A 158 19.94 -3.97 17.15
CA MET A 158 19.55 -4.83 18.29
C MET A 158 20.56 -4.84 19.44
N THR A 159 21.81 -4.48 19.16
CA THR A 159 22.86 -4.19 20.13
C THR A 159 23.36 -2.77 19.92
N GLU A 160 23.92 -2.15 20.96
CA GLU A 160 24.42 -0.77 20.83
C GLU A 160 25.38 -0.61 19.63
N PRO A 161 25.23 0.49 18.85
CA PRO A 161 24.26 1.57 19.05
C PRO A 161 22.82 1.17 18.65
N TYR A 162 21.81 1.70 19.35
CA TYR A 162 20.39 1.60 18.98
C TYR A 162 20.00 2.69 17.98
N TRP A 163 18.77 2.63 17.46
CA TRP A 163 18.17 3.75 16.75
C TRP A 163 18.06 4.94 17.69
N THR A 164 18.40 6.12 17.21
CA THR A 164 18.41 7.33 18.04
C THR A 164 17.43 8.36 17.52
N TYR A 165 16.98 9.22 18.43
CA TYR A 165 16.05 10.31 18.16
C TYR A 165 16.64 11.60 18.72
N ASN A 166 16.40 12.71 18.04
CA ASN A 166 16.79 14.03 18.53
C ASN A 166 15.86 14.48 19.68
N THR A 167 16.13 15.67 20.22
CA THR A 167 15.37 16.25 21.34
C THR A 167 13.91 16.60 21.05
N SER A 168 13.47 16.51 19.78
CA SER A 168 12.08 16.68 19.34
C SER A 168 11.42 15.35 18.98
N ASP A 169 11.94 14.24 19.52
CA ASP A 169 11.51 12.86 19.27
C ASP A 169 11.55 12.47 17.78
N ARG A 170 12.52 13.04 17.05
CA ARG A 170 12.70 12.79 15.62
C ARG A 170 13.85 11.86 15.30
N LEU A 171 13.59 10.84 14.47
CA LEU A 171 14.59 9.84 14.05
C LEU A 171 15.85 10.55 13.59
N TYR A 172 16.97 10.26 14.24
CA TYR A 172 18.26 10.85 13.94
C TYR A 172 19.16 9.84 13.25
N SER A 173 19.31 8.63 13.79
CA SER A 173 20.15 7.59 13.18
C SER A 173 19.53 6.20 13.26
N ILE A 174 19.90 5.38 12.28
CA ILE A 174 19.68 3.94 12.26
C ILE A 174 21.07 3.28 12.10
N PRO A 175 21.56 2.53 13.09
CA PRO A 175 22.86 1.86 13.05
C PRO A 175 23.12 1.12 11.75
N ASP A 176 24.33 1.21 11.18
CA ASP A 176 24.73 0.66 9.88
C ASP A 176 24.03 1.21 8.62
N TYR A 177 23.02 2.07 8.77
CA TYR A 177 22.21 2.52 7.63
C TYR A 177 22.10 4.04 7.51
N ILE A 178 21.55 4.72 8.51
CA ILE A 178 21.38 6.18 8.52
C ILE A 178 22.29 6.75 9.61
N THR A 179 23.28 7.53 9.23
CA THR A 179 24.25 8.11 10.17
C THR A 179 23.70 9.38 10.83
N SER A 180 22.90 10.16 10.10
CA SER A 180 22.21 11.34 10.63
C SER A 180 21.01 11.72 9.78
N THR A 181 19.99 12.27 10.43
CA THR A 181 18.85 12.94 9.81
C THR A 181 18.66 14.29 10.48
N PHE A 182 18.73 15.36 9.70
CA PHE A 182 18.48 16.71 10.16
C PHE A 182 17.12 17.19 9.70
N TYR A 183 16.53 18.08 10.48
CA TYR A 183 15.22 18.65 10.23
C TYR A 183 15.29 20.18 10.27
N GLU A 184 14.45 20.81 9.48
CA GLU A 184 14.12 22.22 9.59
C GLU A 184 13.27 22.48 10.85
N ALA A 185 13.25 23.74 11.28
CA ALA A 185 12.58 24.17 12.52
C ALA A 185 11.08 23.80 12.56
N ASP A 186 10.42 23.72 11.40
CA ASP A 186 8.99 23.45 11.27
C ASP A 186 8.63 21.96 11.33
N GLY A 187 9.60 21.04 11.28
CA GLY A 187 9.23 19.66 10.96
C GLY A 187 10.16 19.03 9.96
N GLN A 188 10.30 19.71 8.83
CA GLN A 188 10.59 19.06 7.56
C GLN A 188 11.98 18.45 7.54
N THR A 189 12.12 17.24 7.00
CA THR A 189 13.42 16.63 6.79
C THR A 189 14.29 17.55 5.94
N LYS A 190 15.45 17.95 6.44
CA LYS A 190 16.43 18.79 5.75
C LYS A 190 17.41 17.94 4.96
N SER A 191 17.94 16.91 5.59
CA SER A 191 18.92 16.01 4.97
C SER A 191 18.96 14.67 5.68
N ILE A 192 19.25 13.61 4.92
CA ILE A 192 19.52 12.26 5.41
C ILE A 192 20.92 11.87 4.91
N SER A 193 21.80 11.48 5.83
CA SER A 193 23.11 10.92 5.51
C SER A 193 23.10 9.42 5.74
N TYR A 194 23.51 8.66 4.73
CA TYR A 194 23.54 7.21 4.76
C TYR A 194 24.94 6.69 5.06
N ALA A 195 25.03 5.47 5.59
CA ALA A 195 26.29 4.83 5.97
C ALA A 195 27.21 4.53 4.78
N ASN A 196 26.67 4.47 3.56
CA ASN A 196 27.44 4.30 2.33
C ASN A 196 28.04 5.61 1.77
N GLY A 197 27.94 6.72 2.51
CA GLY A 197 28.47 8.03 2.11
C GLY A 197 27.60 8.80 1.12
N VAL A 198 26.41 8.31 0.79
CA VAL A 198 25.39 9.05 0.04
C VAL A 198 24.63 9.97 1.00
N THR A 199 24.21 11.13 0.53
CA THR A 199 23.35 12.07 1.24
C THR A 199 22.18 12.48 0.35
N THR A 200 20.98 12.56 0.91
CA THR A 200 19.80 13.16 0.27
C THR A 200 19.43 14.45 1.01
N GLU A 201 19.32 15.55 0.27
CA GLU A 201 19.01 16.89 0.76
C GLU A 201 17.66 17.38 0.22
N PHE A 202 16.91 18.08 1.05
CA PHE A 202 15.58 18.58 0.73
C PHE A 202 15.55 20.10 0.91
N SER A 203 15.11 20.82 -0.13
CA SER A 203 14.93 22.27 -0.07
C SER A 203 13.47 22.65 -0.16
N TYR A 204 13.07 23.66 0.61
CA TYR A 204 11.68 24.07 0.73
C TYR A 204 11.50 25.54 0.39
N SER A 205 10.33 25.90 -0.15
CA SER A 205 9.93 27.30 -0.32
C SER A 205 9.99 28.01 1.05
N PRO A 206 10.59 29.22 1.14
CA PRO A 206 10.71 29.94 2.40
C PRO A 206 9.35 30.36 2.97
N THR A 207 8.36 30.61 2.10
CA THR A 207 7.04 31.11 2.51
C THR A 207 5.97 30.03 2.50
N ARG A 208 5.85 29.26 1.40
CA ARG A 208 4.81 28.22 1.24
C ARG A 208 5.20 26.90 1.87
N ARG A 209 6.47 26.72 2.23
CA ARG A 209 7.03 25.49 2.83
C ARG A 209 6.89 24.22 1.96
N TRP A 210 6.48 24.34 0.70
CA TRP A 210 6.49 23.24 -0.26
C TRP A 210 7.90 22.75 -0.56
N LEU A 211 8.07 21.43 -0.74
CA LEU A 211 9.29 20.85 -1.27
C LEU A 211 9.55 21.37 -2.69
N THR A 212 10.73 21.95 -2.88
CA THR A 212 11.20 22.59 -4.13
C THR A 212 12.36 21.84 -4.77
N ARG A 213 13.12 21.06 -4.00
CA ARG A 213 14.23 20.27 -4.55
C ARG A 213 14.53 19.05 -3.70
N VAL A 214 14.82 17.92 -4.33
CA VAL A 214 15.45 16.74 -3.70
C VAL A 214 16.75 16.45 -4.44
N THR A 215 17.87 16.50 -3.75
CA THR A 215 19.19 16.22 -4.32
C THR A 215 19.84 15.05 -3.59
N THR A 216 20.17 13.99 -4.31
CA THR A 216 20.93 12.85 -3.78
C THR A 216 22.33 12.86 -4.37
N LYS A 217 23.37 12.79 -3.53
CA LYS A 217 24.78 12.88 -3.96
C LYS A 217 25.70 11.98 -3.16
N LYS A 218 26.82 11.58 -3.76
CA LYS A 218 27.95 10.93 -3.10
C LYS A 218 29.17 11.84 -3.20
N GLY A 219 29.57 12.42 -2.06
CA GLY A 219 30.55 13.52 -2.07
C GLY A 219 30.06 14.66 -2.95
N THR A 220 30.84 15.02 -3.98
CA THR A 220 30.49 16.07 -4.95
C THR A 220 29.69 15.55 -6.15
N THR A 221 29.56 14.23 -6.33
CA THR A 221 28.87 13.63 -7.47
C THR A 221 27.37 13.58 -7.21
N VAL A 222 26.58 14.31 -7.99
CA VAL A 222 25.12 14.30 -7.90
C VAL A 222 24.58 13.08 -8.65
N LEU A 223 23.78 12.27 -7.96
CA LEU A 223 23.18 11.03 -8.48
C LEU A 223 21.72 11.25 -8.94
N MET A 224 20.99 12.12 -8.23
CA MET A 224 19.64 12.57 -8.59
C MET A 224 19.45 14.01 -8.15
N ASP A 225 18.73 14.79 -8.95
CA ASP A 225 18.40 16.17 -8.62
C ASP A 225 17.03 16.58 -9.17
N ASN A 226 15.97 16.41 -8.38
CA ASN A 226 14.61 16.72 -8.81
C ASN A 226 14.21 18.11 -8.30
N GLN A 227 14.07 19.07 -9.20
CA GLN A 227 13.66 20.45 -8.90
C GLN A 227 12.20 20.68 -9.31
N TYR A 228 11.36 21.14 -8.38
CA TYR A 228 9.91 21.25 -8.58
C TYR A 228 9.48 22.70 -8.81
N SER A 229 9.05 23.02 -10.03
CA SER A 229 8.37 24.27 -10.33
C SER A 229 6.88 24.14 -10.05
N ARG A 230 6.26 25.14 -9.43
CA ARG A 230 4.84 25.11 -9.05
C ARG A 230 4.11 26.38 -9.47
N ASN A 231 2.83 26.24 -9.81
CA ASN A 231 1.95 27.40 -10.01
C ASN A 231 1.47 27.99 -8.67
N ALA A 232 0.67 29.06 -8.74
CA ALA A 232 0.22 29.81 -7.56
C ALA A 232 -0.64 28.99 -6.58
N ILE A 233 -1.33 27.94 -7.06
CA ILE A 233 -2.14 27.03 -6.24
C ILE A 233 -1.37 25.78 -5.79
N GLY A 234 -0.11 25.63 -6.19
CA GLY A 234 0.81 24.62 -5.68
C GLY A 234 0.93 23.35 -6.51
N GLN A 235 0.29 23.30 -7.68
CA GLN A 235 0.46 22.19 -8.61
C GLN A 235 1.85 22.22 -9.24
N ILE A 236 2.47 21.05 -9.45
CA ILE A 236 3.80 20.93 -10.07
C ILE A 236 3.65 21.13 -11.58
N THR A 237 4.26 22.17 -12.12
CA THR A 237 4.21 22.48 -13.56
C THR A 237 5.45 21.99 -14.31
N ALA A 238 6.55 21.76 -13.59
CA ALA A 238 7.73 21.12 -14.15
C ALA A 238 8.54 20.40 -13.06
N ILE A 239 9.18 19.32 -13.47
CA ILE A 239 10.30 18.69 -12.75
C ILE A 239 11.52 18.87 -13.64
N THR A 240 12.57 19.51 -13.12
CA THR A 240 13.88 19.55 -13.80
C THR A 240 14.81 18.57 -13.10
N GLY A 241 15.28 17.58 -13.86
CA GLY A 241 16.21 16.54 -13.42
C GLY A 241 17.66 16.82 -13.82
N LEU A 242 18.52 15.80 -13.72
CA LEU A 242 19.91 15.88 -14.19
C LEU A 242 20.02 15.85 -15.72
N THR A 243 19.13 15.11 -16.37
CA THR A 243 19.08 14.97 -17.82
C THR A 243 17.70 15.36 -18.36
N PRO A 244 17.55 15.58 -19.68
CA PRO A 244 16.23 15.76 -20.28
C PRO A 244 15.27 14.60 -19.98
N SER A 245 15.76 13.35 -19.92
CA SER A 245 14.93 12.17 -19.62
C SER A 245 14.42 12.13 -18.17
N ASP A 246 15.09 12.85 -17.26
CA ASP A 246 14.64 13.03 -15.88
C ASP A 246 13.70 14.23 -15.71
N SER A 247 13.51 15.01 -16.77
CA SER A 247 12.77 16.28 -16.75
C SER A 247 11.38 16.13 -17.36
N TRP A 248 10.40 16.79 -16.75
CA TRP A 248 8.99 16.72 -17.12
C TRP A 248 8.34 18.10 -17.11
N THR A 249 7.39 18.32 -18.02
CA THR A 249 6.45 19.44 -17.96
C THR A 249 5.03 18.93 -17.82
N TYR A 250 4.22 19.65 -17.03
CA TYR A 250 2.84 19.28 -16.74
C TYR A 250 1.91 20.45 -16.98
N THR A 251 0.78 20.18 -17.62
CA THR A 251 -0.34 21.11 -17.70
C THR A 251 -1.56 20.55 -16.99
N TYR A 252 -2.50 21.42 -16.64
CA TYR A 252 -3.70 21.06 -15.90
C TYR A 252 -4.95 21.57 -16.58
N THR A 253 -6.07 20.90 -16.34
CA THR A 253 -7.36 21.27 -16.88
C THR A 253 -7.81 22.63 -16.35
N THR A 254 -8.47 23.40 -17.21
CA THR A 254 -9.06 24.71 -16.87
C THR A 254 -10.54 24.59 -16.50
N ASP A 255 -11.03 23.37 -16.28
CA ASP A 255 -12.43 23.02 -15.98
C ASP A 255 -12.80 23.22 -14.49
N GLY A 256 -11.89 23.77 -13.69
CA GLY A 256 -12.09 23.99 -12.25
C GLY A 256 -11.76 22.80 -11.36
N PHE A 257 -11.45 21.62 -11.93
CA PHE A 257 -11.10 20.41 -11.18
C PHE A 257 -9.59 20.18 -11.03
N ASN A 258 -8.75 21.00 -11.67
CA ASN A 258 -7.29 20.99 -11.47
C ASN A 258 -6.63 19.63 -11.78
N ARG A 259 -7.14 18.91 -12.78
CA ARG A 259 -6.71 17.57 -13.18
C ARG A 259 -5.55 17.65 -14.17
N LEU A 260 -4.72 16.61 -14.25
CA LEU A 260 -3.55 16.58 -15.14
C LEU A 260 -4.00 16.57 -16.61
N ALA A 261 -3.67 17.57 -17.41
CA ALA A 261 -4.08 17.64 -18.83
C ALA A 261 -2.99 17.14 -19.78
N SER A 262 -1.72 17.35 -19.44
CA SER A 262 -0.58 16.75 -20.16
C SER A 262 0.59 16.47 -19.23
N ALA A 263 1.38 15.48 -19.60
CA ALA A 263 2.68 15.16 -19.02
C ALA A 263 3.65 14.88 -20.16
N ASP A 264 4.68 15.72 -20.30
CA ASP A 264 5.66 15.63 -21.38
C ASP A 264 7.05 15.39 -20.79
N ASN A 265 7.75 14.37 -21.26
CA ASN A 265 9.11 14.05 -20.85
C ASN A 265 10.11 14.65 -21.84
N LEU A 266 11.05 15.46 -21.33
CA LEU A 266 11.92 16.26 -22.21
C LEU A 266 13.02 15.45 -22.91
N GLY A 267 13.23 14.18 -22.54
CA GLY A 267 14.22 13.29 -23.15
C GLY A 267 13.65 12.04 -23.80
N ASN A 268 12.36 11.76 -23.64
CA ASN A 268 11.70 10.58 -24.17
C ASN A 268 10.23 10.85 -24.51
N ASN A 269 9.99 11.31 -25.74
CA ASN A 269 8.65 11.63 -26.23
C ASN A 269 7.70 10.42 -26.29
N ALA A 270 8.19 9.17 -26.17
CA ALA A 270 7.31 8.00 -26.06
C ALA A 270 6.55 7.93 -24.72
N LEU A 271 6.95 8.76 -23.75
CA LEU A 271 6.28 8.93 -22.48
C LEU A 271 5.32 10.13 -22.46
N ASP A 272 5.31 10.96 -23.51
CA ASP A 272 4.44 12.12 -23.61
C ASP A 272 2.98 11.67 -23.68
N GLU A 273 2.13 12.33 -22.91
CA GLU A 273 0.74 11.95 -22.81
C GLU A 273 -0.18 13.14 -22.55
N THR A 274 -1.33 13.14 -23.24
CA THR A 274 -2.43 14.06 -22.95
C THR A 274 -3.64 13.29 -22.44
N TYR A 275 -4.39 13.94 -21.55
CA TYR A 275 -5.48 13.35 -20.81
C TYR A 275 -6.75 14.17 -21.00
N SER A 276 -7.87 13.48 -21.18
CA SER A 276 -9.20 14.10 -21.15
C SER A 276 -10.06 13.44 -20.10
N TYR A 277 -11.00 14.20 -19.55
CA TYR A 277 -11.89 13.72 -18.51
C TYR A 277 -13.33 14.13 -18.76
N SER A 278 -14.26 13.35 -18.24
CA SER A 278 -15.68 13.69 -18.13
C SER A 278 -15.94 14.63 -16.95
N LEU A 279 -17.21 15.03 -16.77
CA LEU A 279 -17.61 15.90 -15.65
C LEU A 279 -17.60 15.18 -14.31
N ASN A 280 -17.86 13.86 -14.30
CA ASN A 280 -17.83 13.04 -13.08
C ASN A 280 -16.42 12.52 -12.70
N GLY A 281 -15.35 13.05 -13.29
CA GLY A 281 -13.98 12.68 -12.91
C GLY A 281 -13.36 11.54 -13.73
N ASN A 282 -14.15 10.82 -14.52
CA ASN A 282 -13.64 9.69 -15.30
C ASN A 282 -12.66 10.15 -16.38
N LEU A 283 -11.57 9.41 -16.54
CA LEU A 283 -10.60 9.58 -17.61
C LEU A 283 -11.23 9.09 -18.93
N THR A 284 -11.48 9.98 -19.89
CA THR A 284 -12.12 9.66 -21.18
C THR A 284 -11.12 9.38 -22.30
N SER A 285 -9.89 9.84 -22.17
CA SER A 285 -8.81 9.43 -23.06
C SER A 285 -7.44 9.59 -22.42
N ARG A 286 -6.51 8.74 -22.87
CA ARG A 286 -5.06 8.98 -22.75
C ARG A 286 -4.43 8.70 -24.10
N THR A 287 -3.50 9.53 -24.59
CA THR A 287 -2.93 9.30 -25.94
C THR A 287 -2.16 7.99 -26.08
N ARG A 288 -1.55 7.46 -25.01
CA ARG A 288 -0.82 6.17 -25.05
C ARG A 288 -1.75 4.95 -24.96
N MET A 289 -3.00 5.12 -24.52
CA MET A 289 -3.99 4.05 -24.33
C MET A 289 -5.18 4.10 -25.30
N GLY A 290 -5.55 5.29 -25.79
CA GLY A 290 -6.76 5.54 -26.55
C GLY A 290 -7.93 6.06 -25.71
N ALA A 291 -9.13 5.99 -26.28
CA ALA A 291 -10.37 6.45 -25.64
C ALA A 291 -10.91 5.43 -24.63
N TYR A 292 -11.55 5.94 -23.57
CA TYR A 292 -12.23 5.18 -22.55
C TYR A 292 -13.73 5.35 -22.76
N THR A 293 -14.46 4.25 -22.89
CA THR A 293 -15.92 4.27 -23.04
C THR A 293 -16.58 3.78 -21.76
N TYR A 294 -17.63 4.48 -21.35
CA TYR A 294 -18.38 4.22 -20.13
C TYR A 294 -19.85 3.96 -20.45
N PRO A 295 -20.58 3.23 -19.59
CA PRO A 295 -22.03 3.19 -19.64
C PRO A 295 -22.63 4.58 -19.46
N ALA A 296 -23.89 4.76 -19.90
CA ALA A 296 -24.63 5.98 -19.60
C ALA A 296 -24.79 6.15 -18.08
N GLY A 297 -24.86 7.39 -17.59
CA GLY A 297 -24.78 7.67 -16.15
C GLY A 297 -25.87 7.04 -15.26
N ALA A 298 -27.06 6.73 -15.81
CA ALA A 298 -28.11 6.00 -15.09
C ALA A 298 -28.05 4.47 -15.27
N ALA A 299 -27.09 3.96 -16.04
CA ALA A 299 -26.90 2.53 -16.26
C ALA A 299 -26.15 1.88 -15.09
N VAL A 300 -26.03 0.55 -15.14
CA VAL A 300 -25.21 -0.21 -14.19
C VAL A 300 -23.73 0.07 -14.44
N ARG A 301 -23.00 0.43 -13.38
CA ARG A 301 -21.58 0.80 -13.35
C ARG A 301 -21.18 1.95 -14.29
N PRO A 302 -21.79 3.14 -14.15
CA PRO A 302 -21.49 4.27 -15.02
C PRO A 302 -20.04 4.76 -14.91
N HIS A 303 -19.31 4.42 -13.83
CA HIS A 303 -17.91 4.81 -13.65
C HIS A 303 -16.90 3.71 -14.05
N ALA A 304 -17.38 2.53 -14.42
CA ALA A 304 -16.55 1.42 -14.88
C ALA A 304 -16.40 1.50 -16.41
N ALA A 305 -15.16 1.58 -16.91
CA ALA A 305 -14.93 1.71 -18.35
C ALA A 305 -15.17 0.35 -19.01
N THR A 306 -16.06 0.25 -19.99
CA THR A 306 -16.34 -1.00 -20.72
C THR A 306 -15.39 -1.21 -21.90
N GLN A 307 -14.67 -0.17 -22.32
CA GLN A 307 -13.68 -0.21 -23.39
C GLN A 307 -12.54 0.76 -23.06
N ILE A 308 -11.29 0.33 -23.23
CA ILE A 308 -10.09 1.17 -23.12
C ILE A 308 -9.23 0.95 -24.37
N GLY A 309 -9.20 1.93 -25.27
CA GLY A 309 -8.60 1.76 -26.59
C GLY A 309 -9.28 0.62 -27.35
N THR A 310 -8.51 -0.41 -27.71
CA THR A 310 -9.04 -1.63 -28.38
C THR A 310 -9.44 -2.74 -27.41
N LYS A 311 -9.25 -2.55 -26.10
CA LYS A 311 -9.52 -3.55 -25.07
C LYS A 311 -10.95 -3.46 -24.55
N SER A 312 -11.70 -4.55 -24.67
CA SER A 312 -13.02 -4.71 -24.03
C SER A 312 -12.83 -5.11 -22.56
N ILE A 313 -13.49 -4.41 -21.65
CA ILE A 313 -13.36 -4.61 -20.20
C ILE A 313 -14.66 -5.21 -19.66
N GLY A 314 -14.55 -6.20 -18.77
CA GLY A 314 -15.67 -6.88 -18.14
C GLY A 314 -15.60 -6.81 -16.61
N TYR A 315 -16.75 -6.82 -15.95
CA TYR A 315 -16.87 -6.68 -14.49
C TYR A 315 -17.91 -7.64 -13.88
N ASP A 316 -17.66 -8.15 -12.68
CA ASP A 316 -18.62 -8.94 -11.88
C ASP A 316 -19.64 -8.06 -11.14
N ALA A 317 -20.65 -8.63 -10.46
CA ALA A 317 -21.72 -7.89 -9.78
C ALA A 317 -21.23 -6.82 -8.79
N ASN A 318 -20.10 -7.08 -8.11
CA ASN A 318 -19.47 -6.18 -7.13
C ASN A 318 -18.60 -5.09 -7.79
N GLY A 319 -18.53 -5.03 -9.12
CA GLY A 319 -17.76 -4.01 -9.82
C GLY A 319 -16.27 -4.32 -9.89
N ASN A 320 -15.87 -5.57 -9.62
CA ASN A 320 -14.49 -5.97 -9.84
C ASN A 320 -14.25 -6.33 -11.30
N MET A 321 -13.12 -5.90 -11.85
CA MET A 321 -12.74 -6.22 -13.22
C MET A 321 -12.44 -7.72 -13.34
N VAL A 322 -13.14 -8.42 -14.23
CA VAL A 322 -12.94 -9.86 -14.52
C VAL A 322 -12.21 -10.10 -15.84
N SER A 323 -12.19 -9.10 -16.71
CA SER A 323 -11.38 -9.12 -17.93
C SER A 323 -11.02 -7.71 -18.33
N ASP A 324 -9.81 -7.53 -18.86
CA ASP A 324 -9.38 -6.28 -19.48
C ASP A 324 -9.09 -6.40 -20.98
N GLY A 325 -9.61 -7.45 -21.61
CA GLY A 325 -9.35 -7.77 -23.01
C GLY A 325 -7.98 -8.41 -23.27
N THR A 326 -7.15 -8.63 -22.25
CA THR A 326 -5.86 -9.30 -22.36
C THR A 326 -5.62 -10.30 -21.22
N ARG A 327 -5.93 -9.90 -20.00
CA ARG A 327 -5.88 -10.68 -18.76
C ARG A 327 -7.31 -11.07 -18.37
N SER A 328 -7.44 -12.28 -17.83
CA SER A 328 -8.62 -12.72 -17.08
C SER A 328 -8.31 -12.60 -15.59
N LEU A 329 -9.22 -12.02 -14.83
CA LEU A 329 -9.06 -11.77 -13.40
C LEU A 329 -10.14 -12.54 -12.64
N VAL A 330 -9.75 -13.19 -11.55
CA VAL A 330 -10.64 -13.96 -10.68
C VAL A 330 -10.52 -13.41 -9.28
N TRP A 331 -11.66 -13.23 -8.62
CA TRP A 331 -11.78 -12.70 -7.27
C TRP A 331 -12.18 -13.82 -6.31
N ASP A 332 -11.69 -13.76 -5.08
CA ASP A 332 -12.09 -14.69 -4.04
C ASP A 332 -13.43 -14.30 -3.41
N ARG A 333 -13.90 -15.15 -2.49
CA ARG A 333 -15.15 -14.96 -1.78
C ARG A 333 -15.17 -13.74 -0.85
N SER A 334 -14.00 -13.19 -0.51
CA SER A 334 -13.85 -11.98 0.30
C SER A 334 -13.67 -10.73 -0.56
N ASN A 335 -13.98 -10.81 -1.86
CA ASN A 335 -13.86 -9.73 -2.83
C ASN A 335 -12.40 -9.27 -3.07
N GLN A 336 -11.42 -10.17 -2.91
CA GLN A 336 -10.00 -9.86 -3.12
C GLN A 336 -9.47 -10.57 -4.39
N LEU A 337 -8.51 -9.96 -5.10
CA LEU A 337 -7.98 -10.53 -6.35
C LEU A 337 -7.26 -11.87 -6.11
N ALA A 338 -7.84 -12.98 -6.54
CA ALA A 338 -7.30 -14.32 -6.33
C ALA A 338 -6.35 -14.77 -7.45
N SER A 339 -6.61 -14.37 -8.70
CA SER A 339 -5.79 -14.80 -9.85
C SER A 339 -5.84 -13.80 -11.00
N VAL A 340 -4.71 -13.68 -11.70
CA VAL A 340 -4.58 -13.00 -13.00
C VAL A 340 -3.99 -14.00 -13.99
N THR A 341 -4.69 -14.23 -15.10
CA THR A 341 -4.26 -15.15 -16.16
C THR A 341 -4.06 -14.41 -17.47
N GLN A 342 -2.91 -14.58 -18.11
CA GLN A 342 -2.58 -14.01 -19.42
C GLN A 342 -1.86 -15.05 -20.28
N GLY A 343 -2.30 -15.26 -21.52
CA GLY A 343 -1.65 -16.20 -22.45
C GLY A 343 -1.52 -17.63 -21.91
N GLY A 344 -2.47 -18.06 -21.06
CA GLY A 344 -2.45 -19.37 -20.40
C GLY A 344 -1.59 -19.47 -19.14
N SER A 345 -0.80 -18.45 -18.80
CA SER A 345 -0.03 -18.38 -17.56
C SER A 345 -0.82 -17.67 -16.47
N ALA A 346 -0.88 -18.26 -15.27
CA ALA A 346 -1.58 -17.69 -14.12
C ALA A 346 -0.61 -17.22 -13.03
N VAL A 347 -0.95 -16.09 -12.41
CA VAL A 347 -0.39 -15.60 -11.15
C VAL A 347 -1.51 -15.63 -10.12
N THR A 348 -1.33 -16.36 -9.02
CA THR A 348 -2.34 -16.52 -7.97
C THR A 348 -1.91 -15.85 -6.68
N PHE A 349 -2.86 -15.32 -5.93
CA PHE A 349 -2.65 -14.66 -4.66
C PHE A 349 -3.44 -15.35 -3.54
N SER A 350 -2.94 -15.24 -2.32
CA SER A 350 -3.67 -15.68 -1.13
C SER A 350 -3.55 -14.65 -0.02
N TYR A 351 -4.60 -14.53 0.77
CA TYR A 351 -4.76 -13.49 1.78
C TYR A 351 -4.80 -14.09 3.18
N GLY A 352 -4.15 -13.39 4.09
CA GLY A 352 -4.17 -13.68 5.50
C GLY A 352 -5.50 -13.28 6.14
N PRO A 353 -5.70 -13.65 7.39
CA PRO A 353 -6.94 -13.42 8.10
C PRO A 353 -7.24 -11.93 8.40
N ASP A 354 -6.28 -11.04 8.20
CA ASP A 354 -6.45 -9.59 8.28
C ASP A 354 -6.65 -8.93 6.91
N GLY A 355 -6.82 -9.73 5.85
CA GLY A 355 -6.98 -9.28 4.47
C GLY A 355 -5.67 -8.90 3.77
N SER A 356 -4.52 -8.96 4.45
CA SER A 356 -3.23 -8.72 3.81
C SER A 356 -2.82 -9.88 2.90
N ARG A 357 -2.23 -9.58 1.74
CA ARG A 357 -1.67 -10.61 0.87
C ARG A 357 -0.51 -11.30 1.57
N VAL A 358 -0.62 -12.62 1.76
CA VAL A 358 0.41 -13.46 2.39
C VAL A 358 1.18 -14.31 1.39
N MET A 359 0.64 -14.53 0.19
CA MET A 359 1.28 -15.34 -0.84
C MET A 359 1.02 -14.82 -2.25
N LYS A 360 2.04 -14.93 -3.11
CA LYS A 360 1.97 -14.84 -4.57
C LYS A 360 2.64 -16.07 -5.18
N ASN A 361 2.03 -16.69 -6.17
CA ASN A 361 2.57 -17.87 -6.86
C ASN A 361 2.39 -17.75 -8.38
N TRP A 362 3.38 -18.15 -9.16
CA TRP A 362 3.32 -18.21 -10.62
C TRP A 362 4.20 -19.36 -11.13
N ALA A 363 4.21 -19.58 -12.45
CA ALA A 363 4.88 -20.74 -13.06
C ALA A 363 6.38 -20.86 -12.73
N PHE A 364 7.05 -19.75 -12.41
CA PHE A 364 8.50 -19.70 -12.20
C PHE A 364 8.91 -19.34 -10.78
N GLY A 365 7.97 -19.17 -9.85
CA GLY A 365 8.32 -18.77 -8.49
C GLY A 365 7.15 -18.59 -7.54
N LYS A 366 7.53 -18.37 -6.29
CA LYS A 366 6.61 -18.15 -5.17
C LYS A 366 7.21 -17.12 -4.24
N THR A 367 6.40 -16.18 -3.78
CA THR A 367 6.78 -15.18 -2.77
C THR A 367 5.80 -15.25 -1.61
N LEU A 368 6.32 -15.33 -0.39
CA LEU A 368 5.53 -15.17 0.83
C LEU A 368 5.69 -13.75 1.39
N TYR A 369 4.67 -13.24 2.06
CA TYR A 369 4.67 -11.92 2.68
C TYR A 369 4.30 -12.07 4.16
N ALA A 370 5.32 -12.01 5.02
CA ALA A 370 5.14 -12.17 6.47
C ALA A 370 4.79 -10.84 7.19
N GLY A 371 4.58 -9.77 6.42
CA GLY A 371 4.23 -8.42 6.84
C GLY A 371 4.37 -7.45 5.65
N ALA A 372 3.89 -6.21 5.78
CA ALA A 372 3.93 -5.22 4.70
C ALA A 372 5.36 -4.91 4.18
N ASP A 373 6.35 -5.06 5.06
CA ASP A 373 7.76 -4.75 4.83
C ASP A 373 8.65 -6.00 4.72
N ILE A 374 8.06 -7.17 4.46
CA ILE A 374 8.79 -8.45 4.43
C ILE A 374 8.37 -9.26 3.20
N GLU A 375 9.34 -9.64 2.38
CA GLU A 375 9.18 -10.53 1.24
C GLU A 375 10.10 -11.74 1.41
N ILE A 376 9.59 -12.93 1.12
CA ILE A 376 10.34 -14.18 1.20
C ILE A 376 10.21 -14.85 -0.16
N ASP A 377 11.27 -14.78 -0.96
CA ASP A 377 11.37 -15.55 -2.18
C ASP A 377 11.56 -17.02 -1.81
N ARG A 378 10.56 -17.84 -2.19
CA ARG A 378 10.49 -19.28 -1.97
C ARG A 378 10.44 -20.02 -3.30
N THR A 379 11.04 -19.46 -4.35
CA THR A 379 11.16 -20.13 -5.65
C THR A 379 11.88 -21.48 -5.52
N THR A 380 12.88 -21.56 -4.63
CA THR A 380 13.55 -22.82 -4.24
C THR A 380 13.29 -23.09 -2.76
N PRO A 381 12.33 -23.96 -2.40
CA PRO A 381 12.07 -24.31 -1.00
C PRO A 381 13.33 -24.81 -0.27
N GLY A 382 13.61 -24.27 0.91
CA GLY A 382 14.81 -24.53 1.70
C GLY A 382 16.01 -23.62 1.38
N ALA A 383 15.91 -22.77 0.37
CA ALA A 383 16.90 -21.77 -0.01
C ALA A 383 16.25 -20.38 -0.11
N GLU A 384 15.47 -20.00 0.90
CA GLU A 384 14.72 -18.76 0.90
C GLU A 384 15.63 -17.53 0.88
N VAL A 385 15.25 -16.54 0.07
CA VAL A 385 15.84 -15.19 0.10
C VAL A 385 14.85 -14.25 0.76
N TYR A 386 15.27 -13.64 1.86
CA TYR A 386 14.47 -12.70 2.62
C TYR A 386 14.82 -11.29 2.18
N THR A 387 13.81 -10.47 1.90
CA THR A 387 13.95 -9.03 1.70
C THR A 387 13.16 -8.28 2.76
N TYR A 388 13.85 -7.43 3.53
CA TYR A 388 13.29 -6.64 4.61
C TYR A 388 13.39 -5.15 4.31
N TYR A 389 12.35 -4.40 4.66
CA TYR A 389 12.30 -2.94 4.56
C TYR A 389 12.12 -2.30 5.95
N PRO A 390 13.14 -2.32 6.83
CA PRO A 390 12.99 -1.82 8.21
C PRO A 390 12.71 -0.31 8.28
N HIS A 391 13.00 0.42 7.20
CA HIS A 391 12.71 1.83 7.02
C HIS A 391 12.46 2.08 5.52
N PRO A 392 11.67 3.09 5.11
CA PRO A 392 11.40 3.37 3.69
C PRO A 392 12.64 3.62 2.80
N ASP A 393 13.78 3.96 3.40
CA ASP A 393 15.06 4.18 2.70
C ASP A 393 16.00 2.97 2.77
N ILE A 394 15.60 1.85 3.38
CA ILE A 394 16.49 0.71 3.65
C ILE A 394 15.88 -0.55 3.03
N LYS A 395 16.69 -1.28 2.26
CA LYS A 395 16.41 -2.64 1.80
C LYS A 395 17.54 -3.57 2.28
N VAL A 396 17.18 -4.62 3.02
CA VAL A 396 18.11 -5.65 3.49
C VAL A 396 17.76 -6.96 2.83
N VAL A 397 18.75 -7.61 2.21
CA VAL A 397 18.62 -8.97 1.65
C VAL A 397 19.37 -9.93 2.54
N ALA A 398 18.75 -11.05 2.87
CA ALA A 398 19.31 -12.08 3.74
C ALA A 398 18.94 -13.49 3.26
N THR A 399 19.64 -14.48 3.79
CA THR A 399 19.31 -15.91 3.69
C THR A 399 19.24 -16.49 5.10
N ALA A 400 18.99 -17.79 5.25
CA ALA A 400 19.12 -18.46 6.55
C ALA A 400 20.53 -18.31 7.18
N ALA A 401 21.55 -18.03 6.36
CA ALA A 401 22.92 -17.77 6.84
C ALA A 401 23.13 -16.34 7.37
N GLY A 402 22.15 -15.44 7.22
CA GLY A 402 22.24 -14.03 7.62
C GLY A 402 22.18 -13.05 6.45
N VAL A 403 22.45 -11.78 6.77
CA VAL A 403 22.43 -10.66 5.82
C VAL A 403 23.48 -10.86 4.73
N THR A 404 23.05 -10.83 3.47
CA THR A 404 23.91 -10.95 2.29
C THR A 404 24.13 -9.62 1.59
N SER A 405 23.18 -8.69 1.67
CA SER A 405 23.30 -7.37 1.06
C SER A 405 22.49 -6.30 1.78
N LYS A 406 22.99 -5.07 1.77
CA LYS A 406 22.32 -3.87 2.27
C LYS A 406 22.23 -2.85 1.14
N TYR A 407 21.08 -2.23 0.99
CA TYR A 407 20.81 -1.23 -0.04
C TYR A 407 20.08 -0.03 0.55
N PHE A 408 20.27 1.12 -0.10
CA PHE A 408 19.69 2.40 0.27
C PHE A 408 18.78 2.87 -0.85
N LEU A 409 17.52 3.16 -0.51
CA LEU A 409 16.48 3.56 -1.45
C LEU A 409 16.33 5.09 -1.41
N HIS A 410 16.53 5.75 -2.56
CA HIS A 410 16.42 7.21 -2.68
C HIS A 410 15.14 7.56 -3.43
N ARG A 411 14.33 8.44 -2.82
CA ARG A 411 12.93 8.64 -3.17
C ARG A 411 12.64 10.07 -3.65
N ASP A 412 11.59 10.23 -4.45
CA ASP A 412 11.09 11.53 -4.90
C ASP A 412 10.01 12.11 -3.98
N HIS A 413 9.37 13.22 -4.41
CA HIS A 413 8.31 13.90 -3.67
C HIS A 413 7.04 13.06 -3.43
N LEU A 414 6.81 12.00 -4.20
CA LEU A 414 5.71 11.05 -4.01
C LEU A 414 6.14 9.83 -3.17
N SER A 415 7.37 9.84 -2.65
CA SER A 415 8.03 8.68 -2.04
C SER A 415 8.31 7.53 -3.02
N SER A 416 8.30 7.78 -4.34
CA SER A 416 8.66 6.76 -5.32
C SER A 416 10.16 6.51 -5.31
N VAL A 417 10.60 5.25 -5.28
CA VAL A 417 12.02 4.90 -5.37
C VAL A 417 12.52 5.18 -6.78
N ARG A 418 13.50 6.08 -6.91
CA ARG A 418 14.13 6.46 -8.19
C ARG A 418 15.51 5.84 -8.37
N LEU A 419 16.23 5.69 -7.26
CA LEU A 419 17.58 5.11 -7.24
C LEU A 419 17.73 4.15 -6.07
N VAL A 420 18.55 3.12 -6.28
CA VAL A 420 19.02 2.20 -5.25
C VAL A 420 20.54 2.20 -5.28
N THR A 421 21.17 2.40 -4.12
CA THR A 421 22.63 2.31 -4.00
C THR A 421 23.07 1.17 -3.08
N ASP A 422 24.19 0.53 -3.40
CA ASP A 422 24.83 -0.48 -2.56
C ASP A 422 25.57 0.14 -1.35
N VAL A 423 26.24 -0.70 -0.56
CA VAL A 423 27.07 -0.29 0.59
C VAL A 423 28.29 0.55 0.21
N ALA A 424 28.76 0.46 -1.03
CA ALA A 424 29.83 1.29 -1.55
C ALA A 424 29.30 2.63 -2.09
N GLY A 425 27.97 2.83 -2.14
CA GLY A 425 27.34 4.03 -2.69
C GLY A 425 27.28 4.07 -4.22
N ASN A 426 27.43 2.91 -4.89
CA ASN A 426 27.24 2.81 -6.34
C ASN A 426 25.75 2.58 -6.63
N ILE A 427 25.25 3.15 -7.75
CA ILE A 427 23.89 2.90 -8.22
C ILE A 427 23.80 1.46 -8.73
N THR A 428 22.90 0.67 -8.15
CA THR A 428 22.61 -0.71 -8.59
C THR A 428 21.30 -0.81 -9.36
N GLU A 429 20.33 0.06 -9.06
CA GLU A 429 19.06 0.13 -9.76
C GLU A 429 18.65 1.61 -9.92
N GLN A 430 18.08 1.95 -11.07
CA GLN A 430 17.52 3.26 -11.36
C GLN A 430 16.25 3.10 -12.17
N THR A 431 15.24 3.94 -11.91
CA THR A 431 14.03 4.00 -12.71
C THR A 431 13.40 5.40 -12.69
N GLY A 432 12.70 5.72 -13.76
CA GLY A 432 11.68 6.76 -13.82
C GLY A 432 10.26 6.17 -13.92
N TYR A 433 9.25 6.98 -13.61
CA TYR A 433 7.84 6.63 -13.75
C TYR A 433 7.14 7.66 -14.64
N ALA A 434 6.25 7.19 -15.52
CA ALA A 434 5.25 8.04 -16.16
C ALA A 434 4.22 8.53 -15.14
N ALA A 435 3.38 9.49 -15.52
CA ALA A 435 2.47 10.18 -14.60
C ALA A 435 1.52 9.25 -13.84
N TYR A 436 1.13 8.13 -14.45
CA TYR A 436 0.23 7.13 -13.84
C TYR A 436 0.96 5.92 -13.26
N GLY A 437 2.30 5.98 -13.12
CA GLY A 437 3.09 4.99 -12.39
C GLY A 437 3.76 3.92 -13.25
N GLU A 438 3.64 3.98 -14.58
CA GLU A 438 4.34 3.03 -15.45
C GLU A 438 5.86 3.23 -15.32
N THR A 439 6.56 2.18 -14.89
CA THR A 439 8.02 2.18 -14.74
C THR A 439 8.73 2.21 -16.10
N THR A 440 9.82 2.98 -16.19
CA THR A 440 10.73 2.99 -17.34
C THR A 440 11.77 1.87 -17.29
N ASN A 441 11.97 1.28 -16.10
CA ASN A 441 12.81 0.10 -15.90
C ASN A 441 11.96 -1.06 -15.35
N PRO A 442 11.43 -1.94 -16.22
CA PRO A 442 10.66 -3.12 -15.79
C PRO A 442 11.54 -4.22 -15.19
N ALA A 443 12.87 -4.13 -15.33
CA ALA A 443 13.82 -5.11 -14.78
C ALA A 443 14.26 -4.78 -13.34
N MET A 444 13.73 -3.71 -12.73
CA MET A 444 14.02 -3.35 -11.35
C MET A 444 13.64 -4.49 -10.39
N GLN A 445 14.58 -4.87 -9.53
CA GLN A 445 14.39 -6.00 -8.60
C GLN A 445 13.69 -5.54 -7.32
N THR A 446 13.92 -4.29 -6.93
CA THR A 446 13.20 -3.64 -5.82
C THR A 446 11.72 -3.54 -6.15
N LYS A 447 10.89 -4.28 -5.42
CA LYS A 447 9.44 -4.35 -5.68
C LYS A 447 8.69 -3.13 -5.13
N LYS A 448 9.16 -2.52 -4.03
CA LYS A 448 8.65 -1.24 -3.52
C LYS A 448 9.19 -0.08 -4.37
N GLY A 449 8.41 0.36 -5.34
CA GLY A 449 8.82 1.30 -6.37
C GLY A 449 8.01 2.59 -6.35
N TYR A 450 7.07 2.71 -7.28
CA TYR A 450 6.19 3.88 -7.41
C TYR A 450 5.40 4.09 -6.12
N ILE A 451 5.38 5.34 -5.62
CA ILE A 451 4.80 5.77 -4.34
C ILE A 451 5.21 4.95 -3.10
N GLY A 452 6.29 4.17 -3.20
CA GLY A 452 6.77 3.27 -2.14
C GLY A 452 6.02 1.94 -2.06
N GLU A 453 5.14 1.64 -3.02
CA GLU A 453 4.27 0.46 -3.01
C GLU A 453 4.72 -0.61 -4.00
N ARG A 454 4.16 -1.82 -3.82
CA ARG A 454 4.65 -3.03 -4.49
C ARG A 454 4.16 -3.13 -5.93
N PHE A 455 5.08 -3.29 -6.87
CA PHE A 455 4.78 -3.64 -8.27
C PHE A 455 5.02 -5.12 -8.55
N ASP A 456 4.01 -5.82 -9.06
CA ASP A 456 4.11 -7.19 -9.53
C ASP A 456 4.28 -7.21 -11.04
N VAL A 457 5.53 -7.36 -11.48
CA VAL A 457 5.88 -7.42 -12.90
C VAL A 457 5.18 -8.56 -13.64
N GLU A 458 4.83 -9.64 -12.93
CA GLU A 458 4.17 -10.81 -13.50
C GLU A 458 2.72 -10.54 -13.92
N THR A 459 2.07 -9.54 -13.33
CA THR A 459 0.70 -9.12 -13.68
C THR A 459 0.64 -7.73 -14.30
N GLY A 460 1.67 -6.91 -14.09
CA GLY A 460 1.67 -5.48 -14.42
C GLY A 460 0.85 -4.63 -13.44
N LEU A 461 0.44 -5.18 -12.30
CA LEU A 461 -0.38 -4.49 -11.31
C LEU A 461 0.45 -4.01 -10.12
N MET A 462 0.00 -2.92 -9.51
CA MET A 462 0.48 -2.46 -8.22
C MET A 462 -0.44 -2.95 -7.11
N TYR A 463 0.14 -3.57 -6.08
CA TYR A 463 -0.57 -3.95 -4.87
C TYR A 463 -0.46 -2.83 -3.84
N LEU A 464 -1.58 -2.13 -3.61
CA LEU A 464 -1.71 -1.03 -2.65
C LEU A 464 -2.37 -1.52 -1.35
N ASN A 465 -2.04 -2.75 -0.94
CA ASN A 465 -2.49 -3.43 0.28
C ASN A 465 -3.98 -3.81 0.28
N ALA A 466 -4.89 -2.84 0.22
CA ALA A 466 -6.33 -3.12 0.16
C ALA A 466 -6.82 -3.35 -1.27
N ARG A 467 -6.15 -2.74 -2.26
CA ARG A 467 -6.59 -2.74 -3.66
C ARG A 467 -5.44 -2.88 -4.65
N TYR A 468 -5.78 -3.27 -5.88
CA TYR A 468 -4.86 -3.31 -7.01
C TYR A 468 -5.11 -2.14 -7.97
N TYR A 469 -4.01 -1.51 -8.34
CA TYR A 469 -3.97 -0.41 -9.28
C TYR A 469 -3.25 -0.84 -10.55
N ASP A 470 -3.84 -0.53 -11.71
CA ASP A 470 -3.19 -0.73 -13.00
C ASP A 470 -2.60 0.59 -13.51
N PRO A 471 -1.26 0.74 -13.52
CA PRO A 471 -0.62 1.96 -14.00
C PRO A 471 -0.82 2.21 -15.50
N ALA A 472 -0.94 1.15 -16.31
CA ALA A 472 -1.20 1.29 -17.74
C ALA A 472 -2.62 1.83 -18.00
N PHE A 473 -3.61 1.44 -17.20
CA PHE A 473 -4.96 2.01 -17.31
C PHE A 473 -5.16 3.30 -16.51
N GLY A 474 -4.27 3.62 -15.58
CA GLY A 474 -4.42 4.80 -14.75
C GLY A 474 -5.56 4.69 -13.74
N ARG A 475 -5.90 3.46 -13.29
CA ARG A 475 -7.06 3.21 -12.41
C ARG A 475 -6.94 1.92 -11.60
N PHE A 476 -7.74 1.88 -10.53
CA PHE A 476 -8.01 0.64 -9.80
C PHE A 476 -8.79 -0.37 -10.64
N ILE A 477 -8.55 -1.65 -10.38
CA ILE A 477 -9.26 -2.77 -11.04
C ILE A 477 -10.43 -3.31 -10.22
N GLU A 478 -10.62 -2.80 -9.01
CA GLU A 478 -11.83 -2.98 -8.19
C GLU A 478 -12.39 -1.63 -7.76
N LYS A 479 -13.64 -1.65 -7.32
CA LYS A 479 -14.29 -0.48 -6.75
C LYS A 479 -14.02 -0.40 -5.24
N ASP A 480 -14.00 0.82 -4.72
CA ASP A 480 -13.71 1.07 -3.31
C ASP A 480 -14.86 0.64 -2.40
N GLU A 481 -14.65 -0.40 -1.58
CA GLU A 481 -15.65 -0.89 -0.61
C GLU A 481 -15.81 0.03 0.62
N GLN A 482 -14.82 0.88 0.96
CA GLN A 482 -14.89 1.71 2.18
C GLN A 482 -16.03 2.74 2.13
N GLY A 483 -16.46 3.17 0.94
CA GLY A 483 -17.65 4.02 0.78
C GLY A 483 -18.96 3.36 1.26
N GLN A 484 -18.92 2.03 1.48
CA GLN A 484 -20.05 1.19 1.87
C GLN A 484 -19.83 0.46 3.21
N ALA A 485 -18.69 0.65 3.89
CA ALA A 485 -18.49 0.12 5.24
C ALA A 485 -19.19 1.01 6.27
N VAL A 486 -19.90 0.39 7.22
CA VAL A 486 -20.50 1.11 8.34
C VAL A 486 -19.34 1.36 9.27
N GLU A 487 -18.95 2.61 9.50
CA GLU A 487 -17.97 2.92 10.54
C GLU A 487 -18.50 2.41 11.88
N THR A 488 -18.11 1.20 12.24
CA THR A 488 -18.31 0.65 13.57
C THR A 488 -17.07 1.05 14.36
N ASP A 489 -17.26 1.61 15.53
CA ASP A 489 -16.22 2.10 16.44
C ASP A 489 -15.27 0.98 16.98
N GLY A 490 -15.31 -0.21 16.36
CA GLY A 490 -14.43 -1.36 16.59
C GLY A 490 -13.52 -1.73 15.40
N GLU A 491 -13.72 -1.15 14.20
CA GLU A 491 -12.81 -1.34 13.05
C GLU A 491 -11.48 -0.60 13.20
N ARG A 492 -11.32 0.21 14.27
CA ARG A 492 -10.04 0.82 14.66
C ARG A 492 -8.90 -0.18 14.93
N GLN A 493 -9.16 -1.48 14.97
CA GLN A 493 -8.11 -2.49 15.08
C GLN A 493 -7.78 -3.22 13.78
N VAL A 494 -8.59 -3.14 12.73
CA VAL A 494 -8.35 -3.87 11.46
C VAL A 494 -8.20 -2.93 10.27
N ASP A 495 -8.78 -1.73 10.35
CA ASP A 495 -8.57 -0.69 9.35
C ASP A 495 -7.35 0.16 9.72
N THR A 496 -6.21 -0.36 9.31
CA THR A 496 -4.93 0.32 9.42
C THR A 496 -4.09 0.02 8.18
N VAL A 497 -4.69 -0.10 7.00
CA VAL A 497 -3.89 -0.16 5.76
C VAL A 497 -3.20 1.19 5.47
N LEU A 498 -3.66 2.29 6.07
CA LEU A 498 -2.93 3.57 6.09
C LEU A 498 -2.31 3.93 7.44
N ARG A 499 -2.36 3.03 8.44
CA ARG A 499 -1.98 3.38 9.82
C ARG A 499 -1.35 2.23 10.65
N ARG A 500 -1.14 1.02 10.10
CA ARG A 500 -0.25 -0.05 10.61
C ARG A 500 1.14 0.13 10.01
N LEU A 501 1.76 1.25 10.34
CA LEU A 501 3.14 1.13 10.79
C LEU A 501 3.04 0.49 12.18
N PRO A 502 3.92 -0.44 12.57
CA PRO A 502 4.14 -0.67 14.00
C PRO A 502 4.26 0.70 14.67
N ALA A 503 3.55 0.91 15.78
CA ALA A 503 3.66 2.09 16.63
C ALA A 503 5.02 2.12 17.37
N ALA A 504 6.07 1.92 16.59
CA ALA A 504 7.45 1.74 16.93
C ALA A 504 8.18 2.14 15.64
N VAL A 505 8.38 3.45 15.50
CA VAL A 505 9.29 4.26 14.69
C VAL A 505 8.48 5.56 14.72
N ALA A 506 8.93 6.53 15.51
CA ALA A 506 8.36 7.86 15.46
C ALA A 506 8.26 8.23 13.98
N LYS A 507 7.08 8.56 13.45
CA LYS A 507 7.05 9.50 12.32
C LYS A 507 7.58 10.80 12.87
N PRO A 508 8.68 11.32 12.34
CA PRO A 508 9.15 12.60 12.78
C PRO A 508 9.35 13.51 11.60
N GLY A 509 8.47 14.50 11.48
CA GLY A 509 8.81 15.67 10.67
C GLY A 509 8.58 15.57 9.17
N SER A 510 7.55 14.85 8.71
CA SER A 510 6.94 15.17 7.40
C SER A 510 5.58 15.84 7.62
N PRO A 511 5.40 17.12 7.25
CA PRO A 511 4.11 17.77 7.27
C PRO A 511 3.35 17.31 6.02
N THR A 512 2.57 16.26 6.19
CA THR A 512 1.33 16.10 5.44
C THR A 512 0.22 15.82 6.46
N SER A 513 0.03 16.75 7.40
CA SER A 513 -1.24 16.89 8.10
C SER A 513 -2.13 17.84 7.29
N ALA A 514 -2.66 17.32 6.20
CA ALA A 514 -3.86 17.83 5.54
C ALA A 514 -4.33 16.69 4.63
N ASN A 515 -5.48 16.10 4.99
CA ASN A 515 -6.36 15.24 4.20
C ASN A 515 -5.86 14.83 2.82
N GLY A 516 -5.57 13.54 2.64
CA GLY A 516 -5.19 12.98 1.35
C GLY A 516 -4.64 11.58 1.51
N THR A 517 -5.50 10.65 1.89
CA THR A 517 -5.27 9.22 1.70
C THR A 517 -4.93 8.96 0.22
N ALA A 518 -4.20 7.87 -0.05
CA ALA A 518 -3.75 7.43 -1.37
C ALA A 518 -4.85 7.30 -2.45
N SER A 519 -6.12 7.55 -2.11
CA SER A 519 -7.22 7.84 -3.05
C SER A 519 -7.02 9.12 -3.88
N THR A 520 -6.23 10.10 -3.43
CA THR A 520 -6.13 11.40 -4.12
C THR A 520 -5.02 11.50 -5.18
N ALA A 521 -4.14 10.50 -5.29
CA ALA A 521 -3.18 10.45 -6.41
C ALA A 521 -3.83 9.95 -7.71
N PHE A 522 -4.94 9.19 -7.59
CA PHE A 522 -5.69 8.63 -8.71
C PHE A 522 -7.18 8.67 -8.41
N GLY A 523 -7.84 9.79 -8.75
CA GLY A 523 -9.30 9.91 -8.72
C GLY A 523 -9.83 10.84 -7.63
N ARG A 524 -10.04 12.10 -8.02
CA ARG A 524 -11.33 12.76 -7.87
C ARG A 524 -11.79 13.27 -9.21
#